data_AF-A0A059BXN9-F1
#
_entry.id   AF-A0A059BXN9-F1
#
_cell.length_a   1.000
_cell.length_b   1.000
_cell.length_c   1.000
_cell.angle_alpha   90.00
_cell.angle_beta   90.00
_cell.angle_gamma   90.00
#
_symmetry.space_group_name_H-M   'P 1'
#
loop_
_entity.id
_entity.type
_entity.pdbx_description
1 polymer ?
#
loop_
_entity_poly.entity_id
_entity_poly.type
_entity_poly.pdbx_seq_one_letter_code
_entity_poly.pdbx_strand_id
1 'polypeptide(L)'
;RGKLSNHPLTDDTLAARGKLSNHLLTDNVNNEATKELIFSVDSATAKLDEIKRTKAKLAAEISAMKQRIEQMKSRSNEFQEELRAMDYKTLEKEQKALLADIVGETEFQQSLQNQIEKLKGISQLVKCACGQEYKIELDG
;
A
#
# COMPACT_ATOMS: atom_id res chain seq x y z
N ARG A 1 -54.86 -66.90 57.82
CA ARG A 1 -55.34 -66.22 56.60
C ARG A 1 -54.97 -64.76 56.72
N GLY A 2 -53.98 -64.32 55.95
CA GLY A 2 -53.45 -62.95 55.99
C GLY A 2 -54.45 -61.93 55.45
N LYS A 3 -54.35 -60.71 55.95
CA LYS A 3 -54.84 -59.52 55.25
C LYS A 3 -53.69 -58.52 55.25
N LEU A 4 -53.15 -58.33 54.04
CA LEU A 4 -52.15 -57.34 53.70
C LEU A 4 -52.67 -55.96 54.12
N SER A 5 -51.94 -55.32 55.03
CA SER A 5 -52.08 -53.90 55.30
C SER A 5 -51.53 -53.16 54.08
N ASN A 6 -52.39 -52.90 53.10
CA ASN A 6 -52.10 -51.95 52.04
C ASN A 6 -52.27 -50.56 52.64
N HIS A 7 -51.20 -50.05 53.26
CA HIS A 7 -51.09 -48.62 53.49
C HIS A 7 -51.13 -47.94 52.11
N PRO A 8 -52.07 -47.01 51.87
CA PRO A 8 -52.00 -46.19 50.69
C PRO A 8 -50.74 -45.33 50.85
N LEU A 9 -49.77 -45.47 49.96
CA LEU A 9 -48.80 -44.41 49.75
C LEU A 9 -49.63 -43.20 49.32
N THR A 10 -49.78 -42.25 50.25
CA THR A 10 -50.61 -41.08 50.06
C THR A 10 -50.12 -40.29 48.84
N ASP A 11 -51.10 -39.78 48.11
CA ASP A 11 -51.02 -38.98 46.86
C ASP A 11 -49.98 -37.84 46.92
N ASP A 12 -49.64 -37.40 48.14
CA ASP A 12 -48.62 -36.40 48.43
C ASP A 12 -47.22 -36.77 47.94
N THR A 13 -46.90 -38.06 47.85
CA THR A 13 -45.56 -38.52 47.42
C THR A 13 -45.38 -38.44 45.90
N LEU A 14 -46.47 -38.58 45.12
CA LEU A 14 -46.44 -38.43 43.66
C LEU A 14 -46.46 -36.96 43.23
N ALA A 15 -47.28 -36.13 43.91
CA ALA A 15 -47.38 -34.70 43.65
C ALA A 15 -46.06 -33.95 43.95
N ALA A 16 -45.33 -34.37 45.00
CA ALA A 16 -44.02 -33.81 45.33
C ALA A 16 -42.95 -34.16 44.28
N ARG A 17 -42.96 -35.38 43.72
CA ARG A 17 -42.03 -35.80 42.66
C ARG A 17 -42.27 -35.07 41.33
N GLY A 18 -43.53 -34.84 40.97
CA GLY A 18 -43.89 -34.05 39.78
C GLY A 18 -43.49 -32.58 39.90
N LYS A 19 -43.64 -31.98 41.09
CA LYS A 19 -43.23 -30.58 41.35
C LYS A 19 -41.71 -30.39 41.37
N LEU A 20 -40.96 -31.32 41.98
CA LEU A 20 -39.48 -31.29 41.97
C LEU A 20 -38.90 -31.47 40.55
N SER A 21 -39.50 -32.33 39.74
CA SER A 21 -39.04 -32.59 38.37
C SER A 21 -39.24 -31.38 37.44
N ASN A 22 -40.33 -30.63 37.60
CA ASN A 22 -40.58 -29.44 36.78
C ASN A 22 -39.66 -28.26 37.17
N HIS A 23 -39.39 -28.08 38.46
CA HIS A 23 -38.50 -27.01 38.95
C HIS A 23 -37.06 -27.19 38.45
N LEU A 24 -36.54 -28.44 38.49
CA LEU A 24 -35.21 -28.76 37.99
C LEU A 24 -35.07 -28.51 36.47
N LEU A 25 -36.13 -28.77 35.70
CA LEU A 25 -36.13 -28.56 34.25
C LEU A 25 -36.18 -27.07 33.90
N THR A 26 -37.00 -26.27 34.59
CA THR A 26 -37.07 -24.81 34.38
C THR A 26 -35.77 -24.10 34.77
N ASP A 27 -35.12 -24.49 35.87
CA ASP A 27 -33.85 -23.89 36.28
C ASP A 27 -32.71 -24.22 35.31
N ASN A 28 -32.68 -25.45 34.79
CA ASN A 28 -31.68 -25.88 33.82
C ASN A 28 -31.85 -25.19 32.45
N VAL A 29 -33.10 -25.05 31.97
CA VAL A 29 -33.42 -24.32 30.73
C VAL A 29 -33.11 -22.82 30.86
N ASN A 30 -33.40 -22.22 32.02
CA ASN A 30 -33.05 -20.82 32.30
C ASN A 30 -31.53 -20.62 32.35
N ASN A 31 -30.76 -21.58 32.89
CA ASN A 31 -29.31 -21.53 32.91
C ASN A 31 -28.70 -21.63 31.50
N GLU A 32 -29.23 -22.50 30.65
CA GLU A 32 -28.76 -22.66 29.26
C GLU A 32 -29.06 -21.41 28.42
N ALA A 33 -30.29 -20.87 28.51
CA ALA A 33 -30.64 -19.62 27.85
C ALA A 33 -29.78 -18.44 28.33
N THR A 34 -29.41 -18.41 29.61
CA THR A 34 -28.51 -17.40 30.17
C THR A 34 -27.10 -17.51 29.60
N LYS A 35 -26.55 -18.74 29.47
CA LYS A 35 -25.23 -18.97 28.85
C LYS A 35 -25.20 -18.57 27.38
N GLU A 36 -26.24 -18.92 26.62
CA GLU A 36 -26.38 -18.55 25.20
C GLU A 36 -26.40 -17.01 25.04
N LEU A 37 -27.10 -16.32 25.94
CA LEU A 37 -27.15 -14.86 25.95
C LEU A 37 -25.78 -14.25 26.29
N ILE A 38 -25.08 -14.78 27.30
CA ILE A 38 -23.73 -14.32 27.66
C ILE A 38 -22.79 -14.49 26.47
N PHE A 39 -22.78 -15.66 25.83
CA PHE A 39 -21.96 -15.91 24.64
C PHE A 39 -22.29 -14.95 23.49
N SER A 40 -23.57 -14.67 23.28
CA SER A 40 -24.03 -13.70 22.26
C SER A 40 -23.53 -12.28 22.56
N VAL A 41 -23.58 -11.86 23.83
CA VAL A 41 -23.08 -10.55 24.29
C VAL A 41 -21.56 -10.47 24.13
N ASP A 42 -20.82 -11.51 24.50
CA ASP A 42 -19.37 -11.56 24.35
C ASP A 42 -18.96 -11.49 22.87
N SER A 43 -19.66 -12.25 22.01
CA SER A 43 -19.47 -12.23 20.56
C SER A 43 -19.76 -10.85 19.96
N ALA A 44 -20.84 -10.20 20.38
CA ALA A 44 -21.18 -8.85 19.96
C ALA A 44 -20.15 -7.82 20.43
N THR A 45 -19.65 -7.96 21.65
CA THR A 45 -18.60 -7.10 22.23
C THR A 45 -17.30 -7.23 21.44
N ALA A 46 -16.87 -8.45 21.12
CA ALA A 46 -15.69 -8.71 20.30
C ALA A 46 -15.80 -8.07 18.90
N LYS A 47 -16.97 -8.19 18.25
CA LYS A 47 -17.23 -7.54 16.95
C LYS A 47 -17.18 -6.03 17.05
N LEU A 48 -17.75 -5.45 18.11
CA LEU A 48 -17.71 -4.00 18.34
C LEU A 48 -16.26 -3.51 18.51
N ASP A 49 -15.42 -4.26 19.22
CA ASP A 49 -14.03 -3.89 19.41
C ASP A 49 -13.19 -4.01 18.13
N GLU A 50 -13.46 -5.01 17.27
CA GLU A 50 -12.90 -5.06 15.92
C GLU A 50 -13.32 -3.83 15.09
N ILE A 51 -14.59 -3.43 15.14
CA ILE A 51 -15.08 -2.23 14.45
C ILE A 51 -14.38 -0.97 14.97
N LYS A 52 -14.16 -0.85 16.29
CA LYS A 52 -13.41 0.29 16.85
C LYS A 52 -11.96 0.32 16.36
N ARG A 53 -11.28 -0.83 16.34
CA ARG A 53 -9.90 -0.94 15.86
C ARG A 53 -9.78 -0.60 14.38
N THR A 54 -10.64 -1.16 13.54
CA THR A 54 -10.67 -0.87 12.11
C THR A 54 -11.00 0.60 11.84
N LYS A 55 -11.94 1.19 12.57
CA LYS A 55 -12.23 2.64 12.50
C LYS A 55 -11.01 3.49 12.84
N ALA A 56 -10.28 3.15 13.92
CA ALA A 56 -9.07 3.87 14.30
C ALA A 56 -7.98 3.76 13.22
N LYS A 57 -7.79 2.57 12.64
CA LYS A 57 -6.87 2.35 11.53
C LYS A 57 -7.22 3.19 10.30
N LEU A 58 -8.49 3.18 9.88
CA LEU A 58 -8.97 4.00 8.77
C LEU A 58 -8.77 5.50 9.03
N ALA A 59 -9.01 5.97 10.25
CA ALA A 59 -8.79 7.37 10.61
C ALA A 59 -7.30 7.77 10.50
N ALA A 60 -6.39 6.88 10.89
CA ALA A 60 -4.96 7.08 10.72
C ALA A 60 -4.56 7.10 9.24
N GLU A 61 -5.07 6.17 8.43
CA GLU A 61 -4.82 6.12 6.98
C GLU A 61 -5.34 7.37 6.26
N ILE A 62 -6.54 7.84 6.59
CA ILE A 62 -7.11 9.10 6.07
C ILE A 62 -6.19 10.27 6.40
N SER A 63 -5.69 10.33 7.64
CA SER A 63 -4.81 11.42 8.08
C SER A 63 -3.47 11.40 7.34
N ALA A 64 -2.87 10.21 7.20
CA ALA A 64 -1.64 10.03 6.42
C ALA A 64 -1.83 10.40 4.94
N MET A 65 -2.96 10.05 4.34
CA MET A 65 -3.26 10.38 2.95
C MET A 65 -3.46 11.88 2.75
N LYS A 66 -4.13 12.57 3.69
CA LYS A 66 -4.21 14.04 3.68
C LYS A 66 -2.83 14.69 3.72
N GLN A 67 -1.93 14.21 4.58
CA GLN A 67 -0.55 14.71 4.64
C GLN A 67 0.20 14.50 3.32
N ARG A 68 0.07 13.32 2.71
CA ARG A 68 0.69 13.04 1.40
C ARG A 68 0.14 13.94 0.30
N ILE A 69 -1.17 14.19 0.27
CA ILE A 69 -1.77 15.12 -0.70
C ILE A 69 -1.21 16.53 -0.53
N GLU A 70 -1.08 17.01 0.71
CA GLU A 70 -0.56 18.34 0.97
C GLU A 70 0.92 18.46 0.59
N GLN A 71 1.72 17.42 0.86
CA GLN A 71 3.11 17.35 0.41
C GLN A 71 3.22 17.33 -1.12
N MET A 72 2.32 16.63 -1.82
CA MET A 72 2.32 16.64 -3.29
C MET A 72 1.96 18.02 -3.84
N LYS A 73 1.00 18.72 -3.23
CA LYS A 73 0.66 20.10 -3.61
C LYS A 73 1.83 21.05 -3.39
N SER A 74 2.49 20.99 -2.24
CA SER A 74 3.64 21.85 -1.95
C SER A 74 4.77 21.63 -2.96
N ARG A 75 5.08 20.36 -3.28
CA ARG A 75 6.07 20.03 -4.31
C ARG A 75 5.64 20.48 -5.70
N SER A 76 4.35 20.37 -6.02
CA SER A 76 3.83 20.89 -7.28
C SER A 76 4.04 22.40 -7.39
N ASN A 77 3.95 23.15 -6.29
CA ASN A 77 4.20 24.59 -6.23
C ASN A 77 5.70 24.97 -6.32
N GLU A 78 6.62 24.02 -6.23
CA GLU A 78 8.06 24.28 -6.44
C GLU A 78 8.42 24.39 -7.93
N PHE A 79 7.60 23.84 -8.83
CA PHE A 79 7.79 23.97 -10.28
C PHE A 79 7.49 25.39 -10.77
N GLN A 80 8.13 25.84 -11.85
CA GLN A 80 7.81 27.12 -12.48
C GLN A 80 6.35 27.20 -12.92
N GLU A 81 5.78 28.42 -12.94
CA GLU A 81 4.36 28.66 -13.26
C GLU A 81 3.96 28.10 -14.61
N GLU A 82 4.82 28.27 -15.61
CA GLU A 82 4.65 27.80 -16.97
C GLU A 82 4.53 26.27 -17.02
N LEU A 83 5.36 25.56 -16.24
CA LEU A 83 5.31 24.10 -16.13
C LEU A 83 4.06 23.61 -15.38
N ARG A 84 3.59 24.35 -14.37
CA ARG A 84 2.35 24.02 -13.65
C ARG A 84 1.10 24.25 -14.49
N ALA A 85 1.12 25.27 -15.36
CA ALA A 85 0.00 25.60 -16.23
C ALA A 85 -0.09 24.68 -17.46
N MET A 86 1.00 24.01 -17.82
CA MET A 86 1.06 23.10 -18.95
C MET A 86 0.24 21.83 -18.70
N ASP A 87 -0.53 21.39 -19.69
CA ASP A 87 -1.23 20.12 -19.59
C ASP A 87 -0.24 18.94 -19.72
N TYR A 88 -0.59 17.83 -19.08
CA TYR A 88 0.26 16.64 -19.04
C TYR A 88 0.67 16.12 -20.42
N LYS A 89 -0.22 16.17 -21.44
CA LYS A 89 0.09 15.63 -22.76
C LYS A 89 1.11 16.50 -23.49
N THR A 90 0.97 17.82 -23.36
CA THR A 90 1.96 18.77 -23.90
C THR A 90 3.31 18.58 -23.20
N LEU A 91 3.32 18.48 -21.86
CA LEU A 91 4.55 18.26 -21.10
C LEU A 91 5.26 16.94 -21.49
N GLU A 92 4.51 15.87 -21.66
CA GLU A 92 5.03 14.58 -22.12
C GLU A 92 5.63 14.67 -23.53
N LYS A 93 5.01 15.44 -24.42
CA LYS A 93 5.50 15.65 -25.79
C LYS A 93 6.81 16.46 -25.79
N GLU A 94 6.87 17.55 -25.04
CA GLU A 94 8.09 18.37 -24.91
C GLU A 94 9.23 17.57 -24.29
N GLN A 95 8.95 16.74 -23.27
CA GLN A 95 9.95 15.84 -22.70
C GLN A 95 10.52 14.87 -23.75
N LYS A 96 9.66 14.28 -24.59
CA LYS A 96 10.10 13.36 -25.66
C LYS A 96 10.94 14.09 -26.72
N ALA A 97 10.57 15.33 -27.07
CA ALA A 97 11.35 16.14 -27.99
C ALA A 97 12.74 16.45 -27.42
N LEU A 98 12.82 16.93 -26.18
CA LEU A 98 14.09 17.19 -25.50
C LEU A 98 14.98 15.96 -25.40
N LEU A 99 14.40 14.78 -25.12
CA LEU A 99 15.16 13.53 -25.09
C LEU A 99 15.74 13.18 -26.47
N ALA A 100 15.00 13.43 -27.55
CA ALA A 100 15.50 13.23 -28.90
C ALA A 100 16.62 14.23 -29.24
N ASP A 101 16.47 15.50 -28.84
CA ASP A 101 17.49 16.53 -29.04
C ASP A 101 18.79 16.16 -28.31
N ILE A 102 18.71 15.72 -27.04
CA ILE A 102 19.87 15.26 -26.26
C ILE A 102 20.62 14.12 -26.99
N VAL A 103 19.89 13.17 -27.57
CA VAL A 103 20.50 12.08 -28.33
C VAL A 103 21.24 12.65 -29.55
N GLY A 104 20.58 13.52 -30.32
CA GLY A 104 21.19 14.15 -31.50
C GLY A 104 22.43 14.99 -31.15
N GLU A 105 22.38 15.76 -30.08
CA GLU A 105 23.52 16.55 -29.58
C GLU A 105 24.68 15.64 -29.14
N THR A 106 24.38 14.52 -28.48
CA THR A 106 25.38 13.54 -28.05
C THR A 106 26.07 12.88 -29.26
N GLU A 107 25.31 12.51 -30.28
CA GLU A 107 25.85 11.94 -31.53
C GLU A 107 26.72 12.96 -32.27
N PHE A 108 26.27 14.20 -32.34
CA PHE A 108 27.04 15.28 -32.95
C PHE A 108 28.35 15.55 -32.19
N GLN A 109 28.30 15.60 -30.86
CA GLN A 109 29.49 15.75 -30.01
C GLN A 109 30.47 14.60 -30.25
N GLN A 110 29.99 13.35 -30.32
CA GLN A 110 30.85 12.19 -30.60
C GLN A 110 31.49 12.30 -32.00
N SER A 111 30.74 12.77 -33.00
CA SER A 111 31.27 13.00 -34.35
C SER A 111 32.39 14.05 -34.34
N LEU A 112 32.22 15.15 -33.61
CA LEU A 112 33.27 16.17 -33.45
C LEU A 112 34.50 15.61 -32.75
N GLN A 113 34.32 14.83 -31.69
CA GLN A 113 35.43 14.19 -30.98
C GLN A 113 36.22 13.26 -31.90
N ASN A 114 35.53 12.46 -32.71
CA ASN A 114 36.15 11.58 -33.70
C ASN A 114 36.94 12.36 -34.77
N GLN A 115 36.43 13.54 -35.18
CA GLN A 115 37.13 14.41 -36.13
C GLN A 115 38.40 15.02 -35.51
N ILE A 116 38.31 15.48 -34.25
CA ILE A 116 39.47 15.99 -33.51
C ILE A 116 40.54 14.90 -33.39
N GLU A 117 40.16 13.67 -33.04
CA GLU A 117 41.10 12.55 -32.94
C GLU A 117 41.80 12.25 -34.28
N LYS A 118 41.07 12.30 -35.39
CA LYS A 118 41.67 12.17 -36.73
C LYS A 118 42.69 13.28 -37.01
N LEU A 119 42.39 14.52 -36.62
CA LEU A 119 43.30 15.66 -36.82
C LEU A 119 44.57 15.55 -35.97
N LYS A 120 44.46 15.08 -34.72
CA LYS A 120 45.61 14.81 -33.85
C LYS A 120 46.56 13.75 -34.41
N GLY A 121 46.05 12.83 -35.22
CA GLY A 121 46.86 11.82 -35.91
C GLY A 121 47.61 12.32 -37.15
N ILE A 122 47.40 13.58 -37.58
CA ILE A 122 48.04 14.11 -38.79
C ILE A 122 49.46 14.60 -38.47
N SER A 123 50.44 13.90 -39.03
CA SER A 123 51.84 14.33 -39.11
C SER A 123 52.26 14.30 -40.57
N GLN A 124 52.47 15.48 -41.18
CA GLN A 124 52.83 15.59 -42.60
C GLN A 124 54.22 16.19 -42.78
N LEU A 125 55.04 15.55 -43.63
CA LEU A 125 56.28 16.11 -44.11
C LEU A 125 56.00 16.95 -45.36
N VAL A 126 56.31 18.24 -45.31
CA VAL A 126 56.15 19.19 -46.41
C VAL A 126 57.52 19.63 -46.91
N LYS A 127 57.76 19.51 -48.21
CA LYS A 127 59.01 19.93 -48.85
C LYS A 127 58.86 21.31 -49.46
N CYS A 128 59.71 22.25 -49.05
CA CYS A 128 59.78 23.58 -49.63
C CYS A 128 60.42 23.53 -51.03
N ALA A 129 60.12 24.51 -51.87
CA ALA A 129 60.76 24.69 -53.18
C ALA A 129 62.29 24.84 -53.09
N CYS A 130 62.83 25.25 -51.93
CA CYS A 130 64.28 25.28 -51.66
C CYS A 130 64.88 23.92 -51.29
N GLY A 131 64.07 22.86 -51.18
CA GLY A 131 64.48 21.50 -50.85
C GLY A 131 64.43 21.13 -49.36
N GLN A 132 64.21 22.10 -48.46
CA GLN A 132 64.06 21.87 -47.01
C GLN A 132 62.76 21.12 -46.71
N GLU A 133 62.78 20.17 -45.76
CA GLU A 133 61.61 19.43 -45.32
C GLU A 133 61.19 19.87 -43.91
N TYR A 134 59.89 20.09 -43.72
CA TYR A 134 59.27 20.50 -42.46
C TYR A 134 58.25 19.45 -42.04
N LYS A 135 58.35 18.97 -40.79
CA LYS A 135 57.32 18.14 -40.19
C LYS A 135 56.27 19.05 -39.58
N ILE A 136 55.05 18.99 -40.09
CA ILE A 136 53.89 19.67 -39.52
C ILE A 136 53.16 18.63 -38.67
N GLU A 137 53.07 18.94 -37.38
CA GLU A 137 52.29 18.20 -36.39
C GLU A 137 51.27 19.17 -35.82
N LEU A 138 50.04 18.70 -35.62
CA LEU A 138 49.05 19.45 -34.84
C LEU A 138 49.16 18.97 -33.40
N ASP A 139 49.69 19.82 -32.52
CA ASP A 139 49.75 19.54 -31.08
C ASP A 139 48.32 19.34 -30.53
N GLY A 140 48.16 18.32 -29.68
CA GLY A 140 46.87 17.84 -29.17
C GLY A 140 46.32 18.61 -27.97
#